data_AF-A0A5J5RK77-F1
#
_entry.id   AF-A0A5J5RK77-F1
#
_cell.length_a   1.000
_cell.length_b   1.000
_cell.length_c   1.000
_cell.angle_alpha   90.00
_cell.angle_beta   90.00
_cell.angle_gamma   90.00
#
_symmetry.space_group_name_H-M   'P 1'
#
loop_
_entity.id
_entity.type
_entity.pdbx_description
1 polymer ?
#
loop_
_entity_poly.entity_id
_entity_poly.type
_entity_poly.pdbx_seq_one_letter_code
_entity_poly.pdbx_strand_id
1 'polypeptide(L)'
;MSRPPPPPPTTNKDQQHQNPSLQEINIKLIQSGEKERLKELLRERLLECGWIDEMKALCRAFTRKKGRNNVTVDDLVHVISPKGRASVPNSVKAELLQRIRAFLASTAD
;
A
#
# COMPACT_ATOMS: atom_id res chain seq x y z
N MET A 1 -9.35 -29.93 61.59
CA MET A 1 -8.59 -30.02 60.33
C MET A 1 -9.10 -28.93 59.41
N SER A 2 -8.33 -27.86 59.22
CA SER A 2 -8.75 -26.70 58.43
C SER A 2 -8.16 -26.81 57.02
N ARG A 3 -9.03 -26.74 56.00
CA ARG A 3 -8.66 -26.85 54.58
C ARG A 3 -7.96 -25.56 54.14
N PRO A 4 -6.85 -25.62 53.38
CA PRO A 4 -6.18 -24.42 52.91
C PRO A 4 -7.01 -23.69 51.84
N PRO A 5 -6.90 -22.35 51.74
CA PRO A 5 -7.63 -21.56 50.77
C PRO A 5 -7.14 -21.82 49.33
N PRO A 6 -7.99 -21.65 48.31
CA PRO A 6 -7.60 -21.84 46.92
C PRO A 6 -6.61 -20.76 46.48
N PRO A 7 -5.68 -21.08 45.56
CA PRO A 7 -4.76 -20.07 45.02
C PRO A 7 -5.54 -19.00 44.22
N PRO A 8 -5.06 -17.75 44.20
CA PRO A 8 -5.67 -16.69 43.41
C PRO A 8 -5.62 -17.05 41.91
N PRO A 9 -6.60 -16.58 41.12
CA PRO A 9 -6.58 -16.79 39.67
C PRO A 9 -5.30 -16.15 39.14
N THR A 10 -4.40 -16.97 38.58
CA THR A 10 -3.28 -16.49 37.79
C THR A 10 -3.85 -15.63 36.68
N THR A 11 -3.74 -14.31 36.83
CA THR A 11 -4.02 -13.35 35.78
C THR A 11 -3.04 -13.66 34.65
N ASN A 12 -3.50 -14.44 33.68
CA ASN A 12 -2.83 -14.55 32.39
C ASN A 12 -2.91 -13.15 31.78
N LYS A 13 -1.90 -12.32 32.05
CA LYS A 13 -1.63 -11.13 31.26
C LYS A 13 -1.11 -11.63 29.93
N ASP A 14 -2.02 -12.17 29.13
CA ASP A 14 -1.84 -12.22 27.69
C ASP A 14 -1.65 -10.76 27.26
N GLN A 15 -0.40 -10.31 27.21
CA GLN A 15 0.00 -9.14 26.42
C GLN A 15 -0.25 -9.52 24.95
N GLN A 16 -1.52 -9.55 24.58
CA GLN A 16 -1.95 -9.42 23.21
C GLN A 16 -1.49 -8.06 22.76
N HIS A 17 -0.28 -8.02 22.20
CA HIS A 17 0.12 -6.99 21.24
C HIS A 17 -0.94 -7.01 20.15
N GLN A 18 -2.00 -6.20 20.33
CA GLN A 18 -3.02 -6.05 19.33
C GLN A 18 -2.33 -5.46 18.10
N ASN A 19 -2.26 -6.25 17.03
CA ASN A 19 -1.81 -5.74 15.74
C ASN A 19 -2.74 -4.57 15.38
N PRO A 20 -2.19 -3.38 15.06
CA PRO A 20 -3.00 -2.22 14.78
C PRO A 20 -3.91 -2.50 13.58
N SER A 21 -5.14 -1.97 13.63
CA SER A 21 -6.08 -2.12 12.53
C SER A 21 -5.57 -1.43 11.26
N LEU A 22 -6.02 -1.88 10.08
CA LEU A 22 -5.63 -1.23 8.81
C LEU A 22 -6.02 0.27 8.79
N GLN A 23 -7.10 0.63 9.48
CA GLN A 23 -7.53 2.03 9.62
C GLN A 23 -6.56 2.82 10.49
N GLU A 24 -6.15 2.30 11.64
CA GLU A 24 -5.14 2.92 12.50
C GLU A 24 -3.80 3.10 11.79
N ILE A 25 -3.35 2.07 11.06
CA ILE A 25 -2.13 2.17 10.23
C ILE A 25 -2.27 3.29 9.20
N ASN A 26 -3.42 3.38 8.51
CA ASN A 26 -3.66 4.41 7.51
C ASN A 26 -3.63 5.82 8.11
N ILE A 27 -4.28 6.01 9.27
CA ILE A 27 -4.28 7.28 10.00
C ILE A 27 -2.86 7.68 10.39
N LYS A 28 -2.08 6.76 10.98
CA LYS A 28 -0.67 7.02 11.35
C LYS A 28 0.18 7.40 10.14
N LEU A 29 0.04 6.70 9.02
CA LEU A 29 0.76 7.01 7.78
C LEU A 29 0.37 8.38 7.21
N ILE A 30 -0.89 8.79 7.33
CA ILE A 30 -1.34 10.12 6.89
C ILE A 30 -0.78 11.21 7.80
N GLN A 31 -0.98 11.09 9.11
CA GLN A 31 -0.62 12.12 10.09
C GLN A 31 0.88 12.37 10.18
N SER A 32 1.70 11.32 10.01
CA SER A 32 3.16 11.42 9.96
C SER A 32 3.70 11.98 8.63
N GLY A 33 2.86 12.10 7.60
CA GLY A 33 3.28 12.43 6.24
C GLY A 33 3.94 11.28 5.48
N GLU A 34 4.11 10.11 6.11
CA GLU A 34 4.77 8.95 5.51
C GLU A 34 4.02 8.44 4.26
N LYS A 35 2.69 8.58 4.23
CA LYS A 35 1.88 8.26 3.05
C LYS A 35 2.31 9.04 1.81
N GLU A 36 2.65 10.33 1.95
CA GLU A 36 3.09 11.12 0.78
C GLU A 36 4.51 10.73 0.36
N ARG A 37 5.40 10.46 1.31
CA ARG A 37 6.74 9.93 1.00
C ARG A 37 6.69 8.60 0.26
N LEU A 38 5.81 7.69 0.68
CA LEU A 38 5.57 6.42 0.00
C LEU A 38 4.97 6.61 -1.41
N LYS A 39 4.08 7.59 -1.58
CA LYS A 39 3.54 7.94 -2.91
C LYS A 39 4.65 8.48 -3.82
N GLU A 40 5.56 9.29 -3.30
CA GLU A 40 6.67 9.82 -4.10
C GLU A 40 7.65 8.71 -4.49
N LEU A 41 8.05 7.87 -3.53
CA LEU A 41 8.87 6.69 -3.81
C LEU A 41 8.24 5.79 -4.88
N LEU A 42 6.92 5.55 -4.81
CA LEU A 42 6.22 4.78 -5.83
C LEU A 42 6.32 5.45 -7.21
N ARG A 43 6.13 6.78 -7.30
CA ARG A 43 6.25 7.51 -8.58
C ARG A 43 7.65 7.39 -9.16
N GLU A 44 8.69 7.57 -8.34
CA GLU A 44 10.10 7.42 -8.73
C GLU A 44 10.36 6.02 -9.29
N ARG A 45 9.97 4.97 -8.54
CA ARG A 45 10.19 3.58 -8.98
C ARG A 45 9.44 3.22 -10.26
N LEU A 46 8.21 3.72 -10.44
CA LEU A 46 7.43 3.51 -11.66
C LEU A 46 8.03 4.29 -12.86
N LEU A 47 8.69 5.41 -12.61
CA LEU A 47 9.44 6.13 -13.64
C LEU A 47 10.71 5.36 -14.02
N GLU A 48 11.52 4.98 -13.04
CA GLU A 48 12.81 4.29 -13.24
C GLU A 48 12.66 2.94 -13.93
N CYS A 49 11.61 2.16 -13.60
CA CYS A 49 11.37 0.87 -14.25
C CYS A 49 10.67 0.99 -15.61
N GLY A 50 10.41 2.22 -16.09
CA GLY A 50 9.81 2.50 -17.39
C GLY A 50 8.28 2.30 -17.45
N TRP A 51 7.62 1.99 -16.34
CA TRP A 51 6.17 1.76 -16.29
C TRP A 51 5.39 2.99 -16.76
N ILE A 52 5.82 4.19 -16.38
CA ILE A 52 5.16 5.44 -16.80
C ILE A 52 5.17 5.58 -18.33
N ASP A 53 6.29 5.26 -18.97
CA ASP A 53 6.42 5.38 -20.42
C ASP A 53 5.67 4.29 -21.17
N GLU A 54 5.61 3.08 -20.62
CA GLU A 54 4.75 2.00 -21.11
C GLU A 54 3.27 2.43 -21.10
N MET A 55 2.78 2.98 -19.98
CA MET A 55 1.39 3.44 -19.88
C MET A 55 1.08 4.55 -20.88
N LYS A 56 1.98 5.54 -21.02
CA LYS A 56 1.85 6.58 -22.05
C LYS A 56 1.85 5.99 -23.47
N ALA A 57 2.67 4.99 -23.75
CA ALA A 57 2.71 4.33 -25.06
C ALA A 57 1.40 3.61 -25.37
N LEU A 58 0.82 2.91 -24.38
CA LEU A 58 -0.49 2.27 -24.51
C LEU A 58 -1.61 3.29 -24.75
N CYS A 59 -1.63 4.41 -24.02
CA CYS A 59 -2.58 5.50 -24.28
C CYS A 59 -2.47 6.00 -25.72
N ARG A 60 -1.25 6.32 -26.18
CA ARG A 60 -1.02 6.78 -27.56
C ARG A 60 -1.45 5.76 -28.60
N ALA A 61 -1.19 4.48 -28.38
CA ALA A 61 -1.60 3.40 -29.28
C ALA A 61 -3.13 3.29 -29.37
N PHE A 62 -3.82 3.35 -28.23
CA PHE A 62 -5.27 3.34 -28.19
C PHE A 62 -5.88 4.55 -28.92
N THR A 63 -5.36 5.75 -28.66
CA THR A 63 -5.83 6.98 -29.32
C THR A 63 -5.62 6.94 -30.83
N ARG A 64 -4.48 6.42 -31.31
CA ARG A 64 -4.24 6.24 -32.75
C ARG A 64 -5.20 5.25 -33.39
N LYS A 65 -5.51 4.15 -32.69
CA LYS A 65 -6.41 3.10 -33.21
C LYS A 65 -7.87 3.57 -33.29
N LYS A 66 -8.36 4.26 -32.26
CA LYS A 66 -9.77 4.69 -32.18
C LYS A 66 -10.01 6.04 -32.89
N GLY A 67 -8.96 6.83 -33.12
CA GLY A 67 -9.01 8.19 -33.65
C GLY A 67 -9.12 9.23 -32.55
N ARG A 68 -8.35 10.33 -32.65
CA ARG A 68 -8.23 11.33 -31.58
C ARG A 68 -9.57 11.97 -31.19
N ASN A 69 -10.47 12.18 -32.15
CA ASN A 69 -11.78 12.80 -31.92
C ASN A 69 -12.81 11.84 -31.31
N ASN A 70 -12.46 10.56 -31.13
CA ASN A 70 -13.36 9.51 -30.69
C ASN A 70 -12.93 8.88 -29.36
N VAL A 71 -12.04 9.55 -28.61
CA VAL A 71 -11.45 9.03 -27.37
C VAL A 71 -11.63 10.07 -26.26
N THR A 72 -12.27 9.65 -25.17
CA THR A 72 -12.36 10.45 -23.95
C THR A 72 -11.25 10.08 -22.96
N VAL A 73 -11.07 10.89 -21.91
CA VAL A 73 -10.18 10.52 -20.80
C VAL A 73 -10.71 9.29 -20.06
N ASP A 74 -12.03 9.18 -19.91
CA ASP A 74 -12.65 8.03 -19.25
C ASP A 74 -12.40 6.72 -20.00
N ASP A 75 -12.50 6.74 -21.34
CA ASP A 75 -12.14 5.61 -22.20
C ASP A 75 -10.70 5.14 -21.93
N LEU A 76 -9.76 6.09 -21.84
CA LEU A 76 -8.36 5.79 -21.56
C LEU A 76 -8.19 5.21 -20.17
N VAL A 77 -8.82 5.78 -19.15
CA VAL A 77 -8.76 5.27 -17.77
C VAL A 77 -9.30 3.84 -17.72
N HIS A 78 -10.45 3.58 -18.36
CA HIS A 78 -11.07 2.26 -18.40
C HIS A 78 -10.15 1.20 -19.02
N VAL A 79 -9.50 1.53 -20.14
CA VAL A 79 -8.65 0.59 -20.88
C VAL A 79 -7.27 0.40 -20.23
N ILE A 80 -6.69 1.46 -19.68
CA ILE A 80 -5.30 1.47 -19.22
C ILE A 80 -5.19 1.04 -17.76
N SER A 81 -6.17 1.36 -16.90
CA SER A 81 -6.10 1.04 -15.46
C SER A 81 -5.89 -0.45 -15.15
N PRO A 82 -6.58 -1.41 -15.81
CA PRO A 82 -6.35 -2.83 -15.54
C PRO A 82 -4.92 -3.27 -15.90
N LYS A 83 -4.41 -2.80 -17.06
CA LYS A 83 -3.04 -3.08 -17.51
C LYS A 83 -2.02 -2.48 -16.57
N GLY A 84 -2.20 -1.20 -16.22
CA GLY A 84 -1.31 -0.50 -15.31
C GLY A 84 -1.20 -1.17 -13.95
N ARG A 85 -2.32 -1.58 -13.35
CA ARG A 85 -2.32 -2.31 -12.05
C ARG A 85 -1.62 -3.66 -12.15
N ALA A 86 -1.82 -4.38 -13.25
CA ALA A 86 -1.22 -5.69 -13.47
C ALA A 86 0.30 -5.62 -13.74
N SER A 87 0.77 -4.58 -14.43
CA SER A 87 2.17 -4.45 -14.82
C SER A 87 3.08 -3.85 -13.74
N VAL A 88 2.54 -3.39 -12.60
CA VAL A 88 3.39 -2.93 -11.48
C VAL A 88 4.27 -4.09 -10.97
N PRO A 89 5.61 -3.96 -11.03
CA PRO A 89 6.52 -5.03 -10.61
C PRO A 89 6.37 -5.40 -9.14
N ASN A 90 6.53 -6.69 -8.83
CA ASN A 90 6.48 -7.18 -7.44
C ASN A 90 7.60 -6.61 -6.57
N SER A 91 8.75 -6.27 -7.15
CA SER A 91 9.86 -5.61 -6.44
C SER A 91 9.44 -4.26 -5.87
N VAL A 92 8.72 -3.43 -6.64
CA VAL A 92 8.22 -2.13 -6.19
C VAL A 92 7.21 -2.28 -5.05
N LYS A 93 6.30 -3.25 -5.16
CA LYS A 93 5.33 -3.57 -4.10
C LYS A 93 6.03 -4.04 -2.83
N ALA A 94 7.05 -4.88 -2.97
CA ALA A 94 7.83 -5.39 -1.85
C ALA A 94 8.62 -4.28 -1.14
N GLU A 95 9.24 -3.36 -1.89
CA GLU A 95 9.95 -2.19 -1.33
C GLU A 95 8.99 -1.31 -0.52
N LEU A 96 7.81 -0.98 -1.07
CA LEU A 96 6.80 -0.20 -0.35
C LEU A 96 6.33 -0.90 0.93
N LEU A 97 6.05 -2.20 0.86
CA LEU A 97 5.63 -2.98 2.02
C LEU A 97 6.72 -3.01 3.10
N GLN A 98 7.99 -3.13 2.70
CA GLN A 98 9.13 -3.06 3.61
C GLN A 98 9.21 -1.69 4.29
N ARG A 99 9.04 -0.58 3.54
CA ARG A 99 9.03 0.77 4.12
C ARG A 99 7.89 0.98 5.11
N ILE A 100 6.69 0.49 4.80
CA ILE A 100 5.54 0.54 5.72
C ILE A 100 5.86 -0.23 7.01
N ARG A 101 6.43 -1.43 6.92
CA ARG A 101 6.81 -2.23 8.09
C ARG A 101 7.89 -1.54 8.93
N ALA A 102 8.91 -0.97 8.29
CA ALA A 102 9.98 -0.24 8.97
C ALA A 102 9.45 0.98 9.72
N PHE A 103 8.57 1.76 9.07
CA PHE A 103 7.90 2.89 9.70
C PHE A 103 7.10 2.45 10.94
N LEU A 104 6.27 1.42 10.80
CA LEU A 104 5.47 0.91 11.92
C LEU A 104 6.34 0.44 13.09
N ALA A 105 7.45 -0.27 12.81
CA ALA A 105 8.41 -0.68 13.83
C ALA A 105 9.05 0.51 14.55
N SER A 106 9.40 1.58 13.83
CA SER A 106 9.99 2.80 14.42
C SER A 106 9.02 3.66 15.23
N THR A 107 7.72 3.36 15.16
CA THR A 107 6.65 4.12 15.87
C THR A 107 5.98 3.30 16.96
N ALA A 108 6.52 2.11 17.27
CA ALA A 108 6.01 1.19 18.28
C ALA A 108 6.66 1.37 19.66
N ASP A 109 7.50 2.40 19.83
CA ASP A 109 8.12 2.82 21.10
C ASP A 109 7.27 3.89 21.82
#